data_AF-A0A7T7XQ74-F1
#
_entry.id   AF-A0A7T7XQ74-F1
#
_cell.length_a   1.000
_cell.length_b   1.000
_cell.length_c   1.000
_cell.angle_alpha   90.00
_cell.angle_beta   90.00
_cell.angle_gamma   90.00
#
_symmetry.space_group_name_H-M   'P 1'
#
loop_
_entity.id
_entity.type
_entity.pdbx_description
1 polymer ?
#
loop_
_entity_poly.entity_id
_entity_poly.type
_entity_poly.pdbx_seq_one_letter_code
_entity_poly.pdbx_strand_id
1 'polypeptide(L)'
;MIRLIDVTIENFRSIIEKPLEIDFSNYTVIVGENNSGKSNILRALNLFFNDKVDNDKYNPQIDYPQDVNLSRQARTKVIVTLQYDPLKEKK
;
A
#
# COMPACT_ATOMS: atom_id res chain seq x y z
N MET A 1 6.08 3.91 -21.07
CA MET A 1 4.90 4.04 -20.18
C MET A 1 5.04 3.09 -19.00
N ILE A 2 5.05 3.63 -17.78
CA ILE A 2 5.08 2.86 -16.53
C ILE A 2 3.64 2.58 -16.08
N ARG A 3 3.38 1.37 -15.57
CA ARG A 3 2.10 0.96 -14.99
C ARG A 3 2.31 0.30 -13.64
N LEU A 4 1.40 0.58 -12.70
CA LEU A 4 1.25 -0.19 -11.47
C LEU A 4 0.56 -1.52 -11.80
N ILE A 5 1.17 -2.64 -11.40
CA ILE A 5 0.66 -3.99 -11.64
C ILE A 5 0.11 -4.59 -10.36
N ASP A 6 0.83 -4.46 -9.26
CA ASP A 6 0.44 -5.03 -7.97
C ASP A 6 0.94 -4.14 -6.83
N VAL A 7 0.19 -4.15 -5.71
CA VAL A 7 0.70 -3.74 -4.41
C VAL A 7 0.43 -4.81 -3.37
N THR A 8 1.47 -5.15 -2.61
CA THR A 8 1.38 -5.95 -1.39
C THR A 8 1.62 -5.06 -0.18
N ILE A 9 0.67 -5.05 0.76
CA ILE A 9 0.73 -4.24 1.99
C ILE A 9 0.67 -5.15 3.21
N GLU A 10 1.62 -5.04 4.12
CA GLU A 10 1.70 -5.86 5.34
C GLU A 10 1.97 -4.98 6.58
N ASN A 11 1.33 -5.29 7.69
CA ASN A 11 1.50 -4.64 8.99
C ASN A 11 1.38 -3.11 8.90
N PHE A 12 0.28 -2.61 8.32
CA PHE A 12 0.05 -1.17 8.13
C PHE A 12 -1.38 -0.80 8.53
N ARG A 13 -1.51 -0.05 9.63
CA ARG A 13 -2.80 0.36 10.20
C ARG A 13 -3.74 -0.85 10.36
N SER A 14 -4.89 -0.84 9.70
CA SER A 14 -5.88 -1.92 9.76
C SER A 14 -5.54 -3.14 8.90
N ILE A 15 -4.44 -3.12 8.15
CA ILE A 15 -3.99 -4.24 7.31
C ILE A 15 -3.01 -5.07 8.14
N ILE A 16 -3.56 -6.12 8.76
CA ILE A 16 -2.90 -6.98 9.75
C ILE A 16 -3.16 -8.46 9.47
N GLU A 17 -2.46 -9.35 10.19
CA GLU A 17 -2.54 -10.82 10.12
C GLU A 17 -2.07 -11.44 8.80
N LYS A 18 -2.53 -10.93 7.67
CA LYS A 18 -2.16 -11.35 6.32
C LYS A 18 -1.82 -10.14 5.46
N PRO A 19 -0.85 -10.26 4.54
CA PRO A 19 -0.64 -9.25 3.51
C PRO A 19 -1.92 -9.02 2.70
N LEU A 20 -2.23 -7.75 2.42
CA LEU A 20 -3.22 -7.37 1.43
C LEU A 20 -2.53 -7.26 0.07
N GLU A 21 -2.92 -8.11 -0.86
CA GLU A 21 -2.44 -8.14 -2.24
C GLU A 21 -3.53 -7.57 -3.17
N ILE A 22 -3.16 -6.68 -4.08
CA ILE A 22 -4.11 -6.01 -4.99
C ILE A 22 -3.51 -5.93 -6.39
N ASP A 23 -4.10 -6.69 -7.31
CA ASP A 23 -3.83 -6.56 -8.73
C ASP A 23 -4.48 -5.30 -9.32
N PHE A 24 -3.69 -4.53 -10.06
CA PHE A 24 -4.14 -3.33 -10.76
C PHE A 24 -4.37 -3.59 -12.24
N SER A 25 -5.51 -3.10 -12.73
CA SER A 25 -5.79 -2.99 -14.16
C SER A 25 -5.65 -1.52 -14.59
N ASN A 26 -5.91 -1.23 -15.88
CA ASN A 26 -5.93 0.15 -16.35
C ASN A 26 -7.00 1.01 -15.64
N TYR A 27 -8.01 0.37 -15.06
CA TYR A 27 -9.06 1.03 -14.28
C TYR A 27 -9.46 0.14 -13.09
N THR A 28 -8.95 0.47 -11.91
CA THR A 28 -9.25 -0.26 -10.67
C THR A 28 -10.14 0.59 -9.78
N VAL A 29 -11.23 0.00 -9.28
CA VAL A 29 -12.15 0.65 -8.33
C VAL A 29 -12.06 -0.09 -6.99
N ILE A 30 -11.79 0.65 -5.93
CA ILE A 30 -11.76 0.13 -4.55
C ILE A 30 -13.06 0.53 -3.86
N VAL A 31 -13.88 -0.45 -3.47
CA VAL A 31 -15.17 -0.25 -2.81
C VAL A 31 -15.23 -0.98 -1.48
N GLY A 32 -16.18 -0.61 -0.62
CA GLY A 32 -16.35 -1.17 0.71
C GLY A 32 -16.95 -0.17 1.69
N GLU A 33 -17.38 -0.64 2.85
CA GLU A 33 -18.04 0.17 3.87
C GLU A 33 -17.17 1.30 4.41
N ASN A 34 -17.79 2.34 4.98
CA ASN A 34 -17.05 3.38 5.67
C ASN A 34 -16.17 2.77 6.77
N ASN A 35 -14.96 3.30 6.89
CA ASN A 35 -13.97 2.81 7.86
C ASN A 35 -13.44 1.38 7.61
N SER A 36 -13.76 0.73 6.49
CA SER A 36 -13.24 -0.61 6.14
C SER A 36 -11.74 -0.67 5.75
N GLY A 37 -11.01 0.45 5.89
CA GLY A 37 -9.57 0.51 5.57
C GLY A 37 -9.21 0.90 4.13
N LYS A 38 -10.19 1.25 3.28
CA LYS A 38 -9.92 1.64 1.86
C LYS A 38 -8.85 2.74 1.72
N SER A 39 -8.94 3.78 2.53
CA SER A 39 -7.97 4.88 2.51
C SER A 39 -6.56 4.44 2.93
N ASN A 40 -6.42 3.33 3.67
CA ASN A 40 -5.10 2.81 4.05
C ASN A 40 -4.35 2.22 2.83
N ILE A 41 -5.06 1.77 1.79
CA ILE A 41 -4.44 1.37 0.52
C ILE A 41 -3.76 2.58 -0.14
N LEU A 42 -4.48 3.70 -0.26
CA LEU A 42 -3.93 4.94 -0.83
C LEU A 42 -2.79 5.50 0.02
N ARG A 43 -2.89 5.40 1.35
CA ARG A 43 -1.82 5.81 2.27
C ARG A 43 -0.57 4.96 2.16
N ALA A 44 -0.70 3.65 1.98
CA ALA A 44 0.44 2.77 1.76
C ALA A 44 1.15 3.12 0.45
N LEU A 45 0.40 3.40 -0.62
CA LEU A 45 0.98 3.89 -1.88
C LEU A 45 1.67 5.25 -1.70
N ASN A 46 1.07 6.18 -0.96
CA ASN A 46 1.71 7.47 -0.64
C ASN A 46 3.00 7.29 0.17
N LEU A 47 3.02 6.34 1.10
CA LEU A 47 4.21 6.01 1.87
C LEU A 47 5.32 5.48 0.95
N PHE A 48 4.98 4.59 0.03
CA PHE A 48 5.95 4.03 -0.91
C PHE A 48 6.51 5.09 -1.88
N PHE A 49 5.66 5.90 -2.49
CA PHE A 49 6.09 6.85 -3.53
C PHE A 49 6.63 8.17 -2.98
N ASN A 50 6.16 8.61 -1.80
CA ASN A 50 6.40 9.96 -1.30
C ASN A 50 6.97 10.02 0.12
N ASP A 51 7.24 8.88 0.77
CA ASP A 51 7.70 8.80 2.17
C ASP A 51 6.75 9.51 3.15
N LYS A 52 5.44 9.47 2.84
CA LYS A 52 4.41 10.16 3.61
C LYS A 52 3.18 9.30 3.87
N VAL A 53 2.60 9.46 5.04
CA VAL A 53 1.27 8.98 5.37
C VAL A 53 0.35 10.19 5.51
N ASP A 54 -0.64 10.31 4.63
CA ASP A 54 -1.37 11.57 4.42
C ASP A 54 -0.40 12.73 4.13
N ASN A 55 -0.25 13.71 5.03
CA ASN A 55 0.72 14.82 4.89
C ASN A 55 1.95 14.70 5.79
N ASP A 56 2.00 13.67 6.62
CA ASP A 56 3.01 13.48 7.66
C ASP A 56 3.98 12.35 7.32
N LYS A 57 5.06 12.21 8.10
CA LYS A 57 5.95 11.05 8.01
C LYS A 57 5.31 9.82 8.66
N TYR A 58 5.76 8.64 8.24
CA TYR A 58 5.41 7.39 8.91
C TYR A 58 5.70 7.47 10.41
N ASN A 59 4.70 7.16 11.22
CA ASN A 59 4.82 7.14 12.66
C ASN A 59 4.43 5.76 13.20
N PRO A 60 5.38 4.97 13.73
CA PRO A 60 5.10 3.63 14.24
C PRO A 60 3.97 3.60 15.27
N GLN A 61 3.79 4.64 16.08
CA GLN A 61 2.76 4.67 17.13
C GLN A 61 1.32 4.64 16.58
N ILE A 62 1.13 5.03 15.31
CA ILE A 62 -0.20 5.12 14.67
C ILE A 62 -0.30 4.27 13.41
N ASP A 63 0.80 4.08 12.68
CA ASP A 63 0.83 3.40 11.39
C ASP A 63 1.25 1.94 11.50
N TYR A 64 2.00 1.57 12.56
CA TYR A 64 2.27 0.18 12.90
C TYR A 64 1.18 -0.36 13.84
N PRO A 65 0.62 -1.55 13.58
CA PRO A 65 -0.36 -2.17 14.46
C PRO A 65 0.20 -2.46 15.86
N GLN A 66 -0.39 -1.87 16.90
CA GLN A 66 0.11 -1.99 18.28
C GLN A 66 -0.48 -3.20 19.02
N ASP A 67 -1.74 -3.54 18.77
CA ASP A 67 -2.51 -4.53 19.56
C ASP A 67 -2.54 -5.93 18.91
N VAL A 68 -1.50 -6.30 18.16
CA VAL A 68 -1.46 -7.55 17.39
C VAL A 68 -0.24 -8.37 17.79
N ASN A 69 -0.41 -9.69 17.94
CA ASN A 69 0.69 -10.65 18.18
C ASN A 69 1.58 -10.82 16.94
N LEU A 70 2.28 -9.75 16.55
CA LEU A 70 3.26 -9.76 15.47
C LEU A 70 4.61 -10.28 15.98
N SER A 71 5.34 -10.96 15.10
CA SER A 71 6.69 -11.41 15.43
C SER A 71 7.60 -10.21 15.77
N ARG A 72 8.65 -10.42 16.58
CA ARG A 72 9.62 -9.36 16.90
C ARG A 72 10.34 -8.76 15.69
N GLN A 73 10.31 -9.44 14.55
CA GLN A 73 10.93 -9.00 13.30
C GLN A 73 9.91 -8.42 12.31
N ALA A 74 8.63 -8.37 12.67
CA ALA A 74 7.61 -7.78 11.84
C ALA A 74 7.86 -6.28 11.67
N ARG A 75 7.55 -5.80 10.48
CA ARG A 75 7.68 -4.40 10.08
C ARG A 75 6.57 -4.09 9.08
N THR A 76 6.19 -2.83 8.99
CA THR A 76 5.39 -2.36 7.87
C THR A 76 6.14 -2.65 6.56
N LYS A 77 5.46 -3.27 5.60
CA LYS A 77 5.99 -3.50 4.26
C LYS A 77 4.98 -3.00 3.25
N VAL A 78 5.46 -2.24 2.28
CA VAL A 78 4.73 -1.89 1.06
C VAL A 78 5.62 -2.28 -0.10
N ILE A 79 5.19 -3.28 -0.86
CA ILE A 79 5.91 -3.79 -2.03
C ILE A 79 5.07 -3.44 -3.25
N VAL A 80 5.68 -2.76 -4.22
CA VAL A 80 5.01 -2.32 -5.44
C VAL A 80 5.66 -2.97 -6.64
N THR A 81 4.86 -3.58 -7.50
CA THR A 81 5.29 -4.12 -8.79
C THR A 81 4.91 -3.16 -9.90
N LEU A 82 5.90 -2.70 -10.67
CA LEU A 82 5.71 -1.81 -11.81
C LEU A 82 6.09 -2.52 -13.11
N GLN A 83 5.36 -2.24 -14.18
CA GLN A 83 5.72 -2.64 -15.54
C GLN A 83 6.11 -1.41 -16.37
N TYR A 84 7.22 -1.51 -17.08
CA TYR A 84 7.66 -0.50 -18.03
C TYR A 84 7.57 -1.02 -19.47
N ASP A 85 6.87 -0.28 -20.33
CA ASP A 85 6.82 -0.53 -21.77
C ASP A 85 7.56 0.62 -22.52
N PRO A 86 8.77 0.38 -23.07
CA PRO A 86 9.57 1.40 -23.74
C PRO A 86 9.03 1.81 -25.11
N LEU A 87 8.16 1.01 -25.73
CA LEU A 87 7.66 1.29 -27.08
C LEU A 87 6.50 2.29 -27.08
N LYS A 88 5.83 2.47 -25.92
CA LYS A 88 4.70 3.40 -25.74
C LYS A 88 5.09 4.85 -25.48
N GLU A 89 6.38 5.20 -25.46
CA GLU A 89 6.86 6.58 -25.24
C GLU A 89 7.08 7.38 -26.52
N LYS A 90 7.02 6.73 -27.69
CA LYS A 90 7.31 7.34 -29.00
C LYS A 90 6.07 7.69 -29.84
N LYS A 91 4.90 7.78 -29.23
CA LYS A 91 3.66 8.24 -29.86
C LYS A 91 3.15 9.48 -29.13
#